data_AF-A0A382F7X9-F1
#
_entry.id   AF-A0A382F7X9-F1
#
_cell.length_a   1.000
_cell.length_b   1.000
_cell.length_c   1.000
_cell.angle_alpha   90.00
_cell.angle_beta   90.00
_cell.angle_gamma   90.00
#
_symmetry.space_group_name_H-M   'P 1'
#
loop_
_entity.id
_entity.type
_entity.pdbx_description
1 polymer ?
#
loop_
_entity_poly.entity_id
_entity_poly.type
_entity_poly.pdbx_seq_one_letter_code
_entity_poly.pdbx_strand_id
1 'polypeptide(L)' 'QITGDPGGLASALRHIEAYAKQIPMAVNPAAAQLAIVNPLSGSRRPPLSGLFSTHPPTEERVARLSQLQI' A
#
# COMPACT_ATOMS: atom_id res chain seq x y z
N GLN A 1 18.58 -1.01 0.03
CA GLN A 1 17.73 0.17 -0.23
C GLN A 1 17.78 0.44 -1.73
N ILE A 2 16.65 0.46 -2.45
CA ILE A 2 16.67 0.48 -3.93
C ILE A 2 16.85 1.92 -4.48
N THR A 3 16.27 2.92 -3.82
CA THR A 3 16.31 4.32 -4.27
C THR A 3 17.40 5.17 -3.61
N GLY A 4 18.00 4.70 -2.51
CA GLY A 4 18.90 5.51 -1.66
C GLY A 4 18.23 6.69 -0.94
N ASP A 5 17.00 7.05 -1.33
CA ASP A 5 16.21 8.16 -0.81
C ASP A 5 14.90 7.63 -0.17
N PRO A 6 14.81 7.61 1.18
CA PRO A 6 13.59 7.27 1.90
C PRO A 6 12.42 8.23 1.61
N GLY A 7 12.71 9.52 1.43
CA GLY A 7 11.70 10.57 1.22
C GLY A 7 11.05 10.45 -0.15
N GLY A 8 11.85 10.27 -1.20
CA GLY A 8 11.37 9.99 -2.55
C GLY A 8 10.55 8.71 -2.62
N LEU A 9 10.98 7.65 -1.92
CA LEU A 9 10.21 6.41 -1.85
C LEU A 9 8.87 6.60 -1.11
N ALA A 10 8.84 7.34 0.00
CA ALA A 10 7.60 7.65 0.72
C ALA A 10 6.62 8.45 -0.16
N SER A 11 7.13 9.43 -0.92
CA SER A 11 6.35 10.21 -1.87
C SER A 11 5.75 9.33 -2.98
N ALA A 12 6.56 8.45 -3.56
CA ALA A 12 6.11 7.51 -4.60
C ALA A 12 5.00 6.58 -4.08
N LEU A 13 5.12 6.07 -2.86
CA LEU A 13 4.09 5.21 -2.26
C LEU A 13 2.76 5.94 -2.09
N ARG A 14 2.77 7.19 -1.61
CA ARG A 14 1.55 8.01 -1.50
C ARG A 14 0.92 8.24 -2.88
N HIS A 15 1.73 8.51 -3.89
CA HIS A 15 1.26 8.72 -5.25
C HIS A 15 0.57 7.48 -5.83
N ILE A 16 1.20 6.31 -5.69
CA ILE A 16 0.64 5.03 -6.15
C ILE A 16 -0.68 4.73 -5.44
N GLU A 17 -0.76 4.93 -4.13
CA GLU A 17 -2.00 4.70 -3.38
C GLU A 17 -3.12 5.66 -3.80
N ALA A 18 -2.82 6.94 -3.97
CA ALA A 18 -3.80 7.93 -4.42
C ALA A 18 -4.38 7.55 -5.78
N TYR A 19 -3.53 7.13 -6.72
CA TYR A 19 -3.96 6.70 -8.04
C TYR A 19 -4.76 5.39 -8.01
N ALA A 20 -4.33 4.42 -7.21
CA ALA A 20 -5.03 3.14 -7.06
C ALA A 20 -6.44 3.30 -6.45
N LYS A 21 -6.65 4.30 -5.59
CA LYS A 21 -7.99 4.65 -5.06
C LYS A 21 -8.91 5.25 -6.12
N GLN A 22 -8.35 5.92 -7.13
CA GLN A 22 -9.13 6.53 -8.22
C GLN A 22 -9.57 5.51 -9.27
N ILE A 23 -8.74 4.51 -9.54
CA ILE A 23 -9.01 3.47 -10.54
C ILE A 23 -8.92 2.09 -9.87
N PRO A 24 -10.02 1.63 -9.23
CA PRO A 24 -10.05 0.34 -8.57
C PRO A 24 -9.80 -0.80 -9.57
N MET A 25 -8.86 -1.68 -9.24
CA MET A 25 -8.57 -2.85 -10.05
C MET A 25 -9.52 -4.00 -9.69
N ALA A 26 -10.19 -4.58 -10.69
CA ALA A 26 -10.98 -5.79 -10.51
C ALA A 26 -10.03 -7.01 -10.43
N VAL A 27 -9.61 -7.36 -9.22
CA VAL A 27 -8.79 -8.56 -8.98
C VAL A 27 -9.62 -9.69 -8.39
N ASN A 28 -9.18 -10.92 -8.65
CA ASN A 28 -9.62 -12.06 -7.84
C ASN A 28 -9.17 -11.83 -6.38
N PRO A 29 -10.06 -11.89 -5.38
CA PRO A 29 -9.68 -11.73 -3.97
C PRO A 29 -8.54 -12.65 -3.51
N ALA A 30 -8.44 -13.86 -4.05
CA ALA A 30 -7.35 -14.80 -3.74
C ALA A 30 -5.97 -14.33 -4.25
N ALA A 31 -5.97 -13.43 -5.25
CA ALA A 31 -4.78 -12.82 -5.81
C ALA A 31 -4.48 -11.41 -5.24
N ALA A 32 -5.34 -10.89 -4.35
CA ALA A 32 -5.17 -9.54 -3.79
C ALA A 32 -3.83 -9.35 -3.07
N GLN A 33 -3.27 -10.42 -2.51
CA GLN A 33 -1.95 -10.47 -1.87
C GLN A 33 -0.75 -10.20 -2.80
N LEU A 34 -0.94 -10.25 -4.12
CA LEU A 34 0.10 -9.90 -5.10
C LEU A 34 0.14 -8.40 -5.42
N ALA A 35 -0.89 -7.65 -5.00
CA ALA A 35 -0.98 -6.22 -5.28
C ALA A 35 -0.18 -5.40 -4.25
N ILE A 36 0.46 -4.33 -4.73
CA ILE A 36 1.19 -3.38 -3.88
C ILE A 36 0.24 -2.56 -3.00
N VAL A 37 -0.96 -2.26 -3.51
CA VAL A 37 -2.04 -1.54 -2.82
C VAL A 37 -3.23 -2.48 -2.72
N ASN A 38 -3.85 -2.58 -1.55
CA ASN A 38 -4.99 -3.48 -1.33
C ASN A 38 -6.20 -3.04 -2.19
N PRO A 39 -6.56 -3.81 -3.23
CA PRO A 39 -7.66 -3.44 -4.14
C PRO A 39 -9.04 -3.65 -3.51
N LEU A 40 -9.10 -4.32 -2.36
CA LEU A 40 -10.34 -4.59 -1.61
C LEU A 40 -10.59 -3.54 -0.50
N SER A 41 -9.71 -2.56 -0.34
CA SER A 41 -9.79 -1.55 0.73
C SER A 41 -11.03 -0.65 0.68
N GLY A 42 -11.67 -0.52 -0.49
CA GLY A 42 -12.94 0.21 -0.67
C GLY A 42 -14.21 -0.64 -0.56
N SER A 43 -14.10 -1.94 -0.27
CA SER A 43 -15.26 -2.84 -0.13
C SER A 43 -16.05 -2.47 1.12
N ARG A 44 -17.40 -2.49 1.07
CA ARG A 44 -18.27 -2.31 2.26
C ARG A 44 -18.14 -3.41 3.32
N ARG A 45 -17.29 -4.42 3.10
CA ARG A 45 -16.99 -5.46 4.10
C ARG A 45 -15.90 -4.92 5.02
N PRO A 46 -16.03 -5.10 6.36
CA PRO A 46 -14.97 -4.70 7.27
C PRO A 46 -13.65 -5.33 6.80
N PRO A 47 -12.53 -4.56 6.81
CA PRO A 47 -11.25 -5.14 6.49
C PRO A 47 -11.06 -6.32 7.44
N LEU A 48 -10.95 -7.54 6.90
CA LEU A 48 -10.48 -8.69 7.66
C LEU A 48 -9.01 -8.41 7.99
N SER A 49 -8.80 -7.57 9.00
CA SER A 49 -7.52 -7.01 9.40
C SER A 49 -6.51 -8.13 9.61
N GLY A 50 -5.41 -8.08 8.86
CA GLY A 50 -4.21 -8.89 9.11
C GLY A 50 -4.15 -10.28 8.49
N LEU A 51 -5.22 -10.82 7.91
CA LEU A 51 -5.22 -12.23 7.46
C LEU A 51 -4.76 -12.46 6.02
N PHE A 52 -4.59 -11.41 5.21
CA PHE A 52 -4.17 -11.51 3.79
C PHE A 52 -3.11 -10.47 3.37
N SER A 53 -2.52 -9.74 4.31
CA SER A 53 -1.52 -8.70 4.03
C SER A 53 -0.11 -9.28 4.05
N THR A 54 0.43 -9.58 2.87
CA THR A 54 1.88 -9.81 2.66
C THR A 54 2.69 -8.52 2.84
N HIS A 55 2.02 -7.37 2.83
CA HIS A 55 2.61 -6.06 3.04
C HIS A 55 1.85 -5.27 4.11
N PRO A 56 2.56 -4.52 4.98
CA PRO A 56 1.92 -3.57 5.86
C PRO A 56 1.20 -2.47 5.06
N PRO A 57 0.17 -1.82 5.62
CA PRO A 57 -0.52 -0.70 4.99
C PRO A 57 0.43 0.38 4.48
N THR A 58 0.03 1.12 3.44
CA THR A 58 0.85 2.18 2.82
C THR A 58 1.27 3.23 3.85
N GLU A 59 0.35 3.62 4.75
CA GLU A 59 0.61 4.59 5.81
C GLU A 59 1.71 4.11 6.75
N GLU A 60 1.72 2.83 7.11
CA GLU A 60 2.76 2.25 7.98
C GLU A 60 4.11 2.19 7.25
N ARG A 61 4.11 1.86 5.95
CA ARG A 61 5.33 1.88 5.13
C ARG A 61 5.90 3.30 5.04
N VAL A 62 5.04 4.29 4.82
CA VAL A 62 5.42 5.71 4.79
C VAL A 62 5.97 6.15 6.14
N ALA A 63 5.33 5.80 7.25
CA ALA A 63 5.81 6.14 8.59
C ALA A 63 7.21 5.58 8.86
N ARG A 64 7.46 4.32 8.51
CA ARG A 64 8.79 3.69 8.63
C ARG A 64 9.83 4.41 7.77
N LEU A 65 9.48 4.82 6.54
CA LEU A 65 10.40 5.56 5.66
C LEU A 65 10.71 6.97 6.19
N SER A 66 9.70 7.66 6.73
CA SER A 66 9.89 8.97 7.36
C SER A 66 10.79 8.91 8.60
N GLN A 67 10.85 7.78 9.30
CA GLN A 67 11.80 7.57 10.40
C GLN A 67 13.24 7.34 9.93
N LEU A 68 13.46 6.93 8.68
CA LEU A 68 14.79 6.72 8.09
C LEU A 68 15.35 8.00 7.46
N GLN A 69 14.52 9.02 7.30
CA GLN A 69 14.91 10.33 6.79
C GLN A 69 15.52 11.13 7.95
N ILE A 70 16.84 11.03 8.11
CA ILE A 70 17.64 11.85 9.04
C ILE A 70 17.89 13.23 8.42
#